data_AF-A0A2V9ZST1-F1
#
_entry.id   AF-A0A2V9ZST1-F1
#
_cell.length_a   1.000
_cell.length_b   1.000
_cell.length_c   1.000
_cell.angle_alpha   90.00
_cell.angle_beta   90.00
_cell.angle_gamma   90.00
#
_symmetry.space_group_name_H-M   'P 1'
#
loop_
_entity.id
_entity.type
_entity.pdbx_description
1 polymer ?
#
loop_
_entity_poly.entity_id
_entity_poly.type
_entity_poly.pdbx_seq_one_letter_code
_entity_poly.pdbx_strand_id
1 'polypeptide(L)'
;MLNAELKLRHSKGDDMKIRIAILILVAGLTVSAFAADASAPVTNATAAFERLKGLVGTWQADTNMGKLQVTYELTSGSHVLLERETGDAQQHNMVTAYYVDGDRLALTHYCELGNEPHMVAHKINLDSGEIVFDFAGAGNLASRNAKYMHNATIRLVDADHFTGLWTLFENNKPKLTVTAQYTRVK
;
A
#
# COMPACT_ATOMS: atom_id res chain seq x y z
N MET A 1 -34.52 -67.77 -60.17
CA MET A 1 -34.53 -69.21 -59.83
C MET A 1 -33.39 -69.40 -58.84
N LEU A 2 -33.54 -69.80 -57.58
CA LEU A 2 -34.44 -70.77 -56.97
C LEU A 2 -34.45 -70.54 -55.43
N ASN A 3 -35.64 -70.56 -54.83
CA ASN A 3 -36.09 -71.07 -53.51
C ASN A 3 -35.05 -71.48 -52.44
N ALA A 4 -35.28 -71.45 -51.12
CA ALA A 4 -36.27 -70.87 -50.21
C ALA A 4 -35.83 -71.24 -48.77
N GLU A 5 -36.09 -70.33 -47.83
CA GLU A 5 -36.36 -70.45 -46.37
C GLU A 5 -36.02 -71.74 -45.58
N LEU A 6 -35.30 -71.57 -44.46
CA LEU A 6 -35.79 -72.03 -43.14
C LEU A 6 -35.26 -71.15 -42.00
N LYS A 7 -36.18 -70.80 -41.09
CA LYS A 7 -36.10 -69.74 -40.07
C LYS A 7 -36.24 -70.36 -38.68
N LEU A 8 -35.32 -70.08 -37.77
CA LEU A 8 -35.53 -70.17 -36.31
C LEU A 8 -34.83 -68.96 -35.68
N ARG A 9 -35.56 -67.87 -35.40
CA ARG A 9 -36.26 -67.52 -34.14
C ARG A 9 -35.30 -67.27 -32.95
N HIS A 10 -35.34 -66.01 -32.51
CA HIS A 10 -34.66 -65.36 -31.39
C HIS A 10 -34.62 -66.15 -30.07
N SER A 11 -33.51 -66.04 -29.33
CA SER A 11 -33.57 -65.82 -27.88
C SER A 11 -33.12 -64.38 -27.59
N LYS A 12 -34.08 -63.60 -27.09
CA LYS A 12 -34.02 -62.20 -26.69
C LYS A 12 -33.94 -62.25 -25.17
N GLY A 13 -32.80 -61.97 -24.53
CA GLY A 13 -32.73 -62.18 -23.09
C GLY A 13 -31.56 -61.54 -22.36
N ASP A 14 -30.32 -61.94 -22.67
CA ASP A 14 -29.25 -61.78 -21.68
C ASP A 14 -28.03 -60.95 -22.12
N ASP A 15 -28.04 -60.41 -23.35
CA ASP A 15 -26.87 -59.66 -23.87
C ASP A 15 -26.92 -58.15 -23.62
N MET A 16 -27.99 -57.63 -22.99
CA MET A 16 -28.15 -56.19 -22.71
C MET A 16 -27.50 -55.76 -21.38
N LYS A 17 -27.17 -56.69 -20.47
CA LYS A 17 -26.71 -56.34 -19.11
C LYS A 17 -25.19 -56.24 -18.95
N ILE A 18 -24.40 -56.65 -19.94
CA ILE A 18 -22.92 -56.74 -19.84
C ILE A 18 -22.22 -55.83 -20.88
N ARG A 19 -22.88 -54.74 -21.31
CA ARG A 19 -22.22 -53.65 -22.05
C ARG A 19 -22.51 -52.26 -21.46
N ILE A 20 -23.19 -52.21 -20.32
CA ILE A 20 -23.43 -51.00 -19.52
C ILE A 20 -22.54 -51.06 -18.28
N ALA A 21 -21.23 -51.15 -18.48
CA ALA A 21 -20.26 -51.14 -17.37
C ALA A 21 -18.87 -50.61 -17.76
N ILE A 22 -18.75 -49.97 -18.93
CA ILE A 22 -17.49 -49.36 -19.36
C ILE A 22 -17.76 -47.87 -19.58
N LEU A 23 -17.59 -47.16 -18.47
CA LEU A 23 -17.05 -45.80 -18.40
C LEU A 23 -17.91 -44.68 -19.00
N ILE A 24 -19.10 -44.53 -18.42
CA ILE A 24 -19.62 -43.18 -18.13
C ILE A 24 -18.68 -42.58 -17.06
N LEU A 25 -17.53 -42.07 -17.49
CA LEU A 25 -16.63 -41.25 -16.68
C LEU A 25 -16.18 -40.03 -17.48
N VAL A 26 -17.16 -39.29 -18.00
CA VAL A 26 -17.01 -37.86 -18.31
C VAL A 26 -18.03 -37.13 -17.44
N ALA A 27 -17.91 -37.37 -16.13
CA ALA A 27 -18.64 -36.65 -15.11
C ALA A 27 -17.92 -35.31 -14.88
N GLY A 28 -18.57 -34.23 -15.28
CA GLY A 28 -18.34 -32.89 -14.76
C GLY A 28 -16.95 -32.30 -15.01
N LEU A 29 -16.76 -31.66 -16.16
CA LEU A 29 -15.95 -30.44 -16.18
C LEU A 29 -16.72 -29.38 -15.36
N THR A 30 -16.60 -29.46 -14.04
CA THR A 30 -16.84 -28.32 -13.18
C THR A 30 -15.80 -27.28 -13.56
N VAL A 31 -16.22 -26.23 -14.27
CA VAL A 31 -15.44 -25.00 -14.34
C VAL A 31 -15.26 -24.54 -12.91
N SER A 32 -14.08 -24.76 -12.36
CA SER A 32 -13.66 -24.14 -11.11
C SER A 32 -13.83 -22.64 -11.29
N ALA A 33 -14.83 -22.07 -10.63
CA ALA A 33 -14.94 -20.64 -10.51
C ALA A 33 -13.63 -20.15 -9.90
N PHE A 34 -12.83 -19.41 -10.68
CA PHE A 34 -11.82 -18.52 -10.11
C PHE A 34 -12.57 -17.40 -9.41
N ALA A 35 -13.13 -17.69 -8.23
CA ALA A 35 -13.44 -16.68 -7.24
C ALA A 35 -12.14 -16.38 -6.50
N ALA A 36 -11.20 -15.76 -7.20
CA ALA A 36 -10.06 -15.09 -6.58
C ALA A 36 -10.34 -13.59 -6.63
N ASP A 37 -11.36 -13.17 -5.88
CA ASP A 37 -11.40 -11.82 -5.34
C ASP A 37 -11.37 -11.96 -3.81
N ALA A 38 -10.32 -12.65 -3.35
CA ALA A 38 -9.89 -12.50 -1.97
C ALA A 38 -9.16 -11.16 -1.92
N SER A 39 -9.92 -10.08 -1.75
CA SER A 39 -9.35 -8.83 -1.28
C SER A 39 -8.49 -9.18 -0.06
N ALA A 40 -7.19 -8.93 -0.16
CA ALA A 40 -6.28 -9.14 0.95
C ALA A 40 -6.88 -8.42 2.19
N PRO A 41 -6.77 -8.98 3.40
CA PRO A 41 -7.33 -8.35 4.59
C PRO A 41 -6.87 -6.89 4.66
N VAL A 42 -7.81 -5.96 4.82
CA VAL A 42 -7.46 -4.54 4.98
C VAL A 42 -6.66 -4.41 6.27
N THR A 43 -5.36 -4.16 6.13
CA THR A 43 -4.47 -3.90 7.26
C THR A 43 -4.65 -2.46 7.72
N ASN A 44 -4.25 -2.17 8.96
CA ASN A 44 -4.19 -0.78 9.44
C ASN A 44 -3.27 0.08 8.56
N ALA A 45 -2.21 -0.50 7.98
CA ALA A 45 -1.33 0.18 7.03
C ALA A 45 -2.06 0.59 5.75
N THR A 46 -2.79 -0.33 5.12
CA THR A 46 -3.58 -0.03 3.91
C THR A 46 -4.67 1.01 4.22
N ALA A 47 -5.39 0.86 5.32
CA ALA A 47 -6.43 1.82 5.73
C ALA A 47 -5.85 3.22 6.01
N ALA A 48 -4.70 3.30 6.67
CA ALA A 48 -4.02 4.57 6.92
C ALA A 48 -3.49 5.21 5.64
N PHE A 49 -2.94 4.42 4.72
CA PHE A 49 -2.50 4.92 3.42
C PHE A 49 -3.66 5.51 2.62
N GLU A 50 -4.81 4.83 2.57
CA GLU A 50 -6.02 5.37 1.90
C GLU A 50 -6.45 6.71 2.50
N ARG A 51 -6.31 6.91 3.82
CA ARG A 51 -6.58 8.22 4.45
C ARG A 51 -5.54 9.28 4.09
N LEU A 52 -4.25 8.91 4.02
CA LEU A 52 -3.19 9.82 3.58
C LEU A 52 -3.42 10.32 2.15
N LYS A 53 -4.06 9.53 1.26
CA LYS A 53 -4.41 10.01 -0.09
C LYS A 53 -5.32 11.24 -0.08
N GLY A 54 -6.07 11.47 1.01
CA GLY A 54 -6.84 12.71 1.20
C GLY A 54 -5.98 13.98 1.25
N LEU A 55 -4.65 13.85 1.42
CA LEU A 55 -3.72 14.97 1.41
C LEU A 55 -3.44 15.53 0.01
N VAL A 56 -3.85 14.87 -1.08
CA VAL A 56 -3.63 15.37 -2.45
C VAL A 56 -4.04 16.84 -2.57
N GLY A 57 -3.14 17.66 -3.09
CA GLY A 57 -3.27 19.12 -3.16
C GLY A 57 -2.13 19.87 -2.47
N THR A 58 -2.32 21.17 -2.29
CA THR A 58 -1.32 22.09 -1.74
C THR A 58 -1.69 22.53 -0.33
N TRP A 59 -0.70 22.65 0.53
CA TRP A 59 -0.86 23.00 1.93
C TRP A 59 0.24 23.96 2.38
N GLN A 60 -0.07 24.78 3.37
CA GLN A 60 0.86 25.76 3.93
C GLN A 60 0.86 25.73 5.45
N ALA A 61 2.00 26.00 6.06
CA ALA A 61 2.16 26.14 7.50
C ALA A 61 3.12 27.28 7.83
N ASP A 62 2.80 28.03 8.88
CA ASP A 62 3.74 28.95 9.52
C ASP A 62 4.40 28.21 10.68
N THR A 63 5.73 28.08 10.65
CA THR A 63 6.52 27.46 11.72
C THR A 63 7.45 28.47 12.39
N ASN A 64 8.06 28.08 13.51
CA ASN A 64 9.13 28.88 14.12
C ASN A 64 10.40 28.98 13.24
N MET A 65 10.52 28.15 12.20
CA MET A 65 11.64 28.13 11.27
C MET A 65 11.38 28.94 10.00
N GLY A 66 10.13 29.33 9.74
CA GLY A 66 9.72 29.99 8.50
C GLY A 66 8.43 29.41 7.93
N LYS A 67 8.04 29.89 6.75
CA LYS A 67 6.89 29.38 6.01
C LYS A 67 7.24 28.10 5.29
N LEU A 68 6.38 27.10 5.41
CA LEU A 68 6.44 25.84 4.68
C LEU A 68 5.26 25.73 3.74
N GLN A 69 5.50 25.21 2.55
CA GLN A 69 4.48 24.76 1.62
C GLN A 69 4.80 23.34 1.18
N VAL A 70 3.82 22.44 1.32
CA VAL A 70 3.91 21.07 0.83
C VAL A 70 2.86 20.83 -0.25
N THR A 71 3.23 20.07 -1.27
CA THR A 71 2.30 19.57 -2.28
C THR A 71 2.31 18.06 -2.27
N TYR A 72 1.13 17.45 -2.25
CA TYR A 72 0.96 16.00 -2.36
C TYR A 72 0.32 15.63 -3.70
N GLU A 73 0.90 14.63 -4.36
CA GLU A 73 0.32 14.01 -5.56
C GLU A 73 0.33 12.49 -5.45
N LEU A 74 -0.64 11.84 -6.10
CA LEU A 74 -0.60 10.39 -6.30
C LEU A 74 0.18 10.08 -7.58
N THR A 75 1.14 9.18 -7.47
CA THR A 75 1.94 8.70 -8.60
C THR A 75 2.04 7.17 -8.59
N SER A 76 2.72 6.60 -9.57
CA SER A 76 2.93 5.15 -9.70
C SER A 76 1.62 4.36 -9.60
N GLY A 77 0.57 4.78 -10.32
CA GLY A 77 -0.74 4.13 -10.28
C GLY A 77 -1.49 4.27 -8.95
N SER A 78 -1.27 5.37 -8.22
CA SER A 78 -1.84 5.63 -6.88
C SER A 78 -1.31 4.73 -5.77
N HIS A 79 -0.17 4.07 -6.00
CA HIS A 79 0.54 3.28 -4.99
C HIS A 79 1.55 4.11 -4.18
N VAL A 80 1.87 5.31 -4.64
CA VAL A 80 2.78 6.23 -3.95
C VAL A 80 2.09 7.59 -3.81
N LEU A 81 2.06 8.10 -2.57
CA LEU A 81 1.74 9.50 -2.30
C LEU A 81 3.07 10.25 -2.18
N LEU A 82 3.31 11.19 -3.09
CA LEU A 82 4.55 11.94 -3.17
C LEU A 82 4.34 13.35 -2.61
N GLU A 83 5.08 13.66 -1.56
CA GLU A 83 5.18 14.97 -0.93
C GLU A 83 6.38 15.72 -1.51
N ARG A 84 6.19 17.00 -1.84
CA ARG A 84 7.28 17.95 -2.10
C ARG A 84 7.17 19.12 -1.16
N GLU A 85 8.20 19.32 -0.36
CA GLU A 85 8.31 20.45 0.56
C GLU A 85 9.13 21.58 -0.06
N THR A 86 8.59 22.79 0.02
CA THR A 86 9.20 24.03 -0.42
C THR A 86 8.99 25.09 0.65
N GLY A 87 9.80 26.15 0.66
CA GLY A 87 9.59 27.28 1.58
C GLY A 87 10.88 27.96 1.99
N ASP A 88 10.74 28.93 2.88
CA ASP A 88 11.84 29.77 3.37
C ASP A 88 12.44 29.24 4.69
N ALA A 89 11.93 28.11 5.18
CA ALA A 89 12.44 27.49 6.40
C ALA A 89 13.87 26.94 6.20
N GLN A 90 14.65 26.89 7.29
CA GLN A 90 15.94 26.24 7.24
C GLN A 90 15.74 24.75 6.93
N GLN A 91 16.41 24.30 5.88
CA GLN A 91 16.20 23.01 5.21
C GLN A 91 14.89 22.99 4.39
N HIS A 92 15.03 23.04 3.08
CA HIS A 92 13.92 23.16 2.12
C HIS A 92 14.22 22.31 0.88
N ASN A 93 13.22 22.10 0.02
CA ASN A 93 13.33 21.26 -1.19
C ASN A 93 13.53 19.77 -0.88
N MET A 94 12.80 19.28 0.12
CA MET A 94 12.76 17.87 0.48
C MET A 94 11.62 17.14 -0.25
N VAL A 95 11.78 15.84 -0.46
CA VAL A 95 10.77 14.99 -1.09
C VAL A 95 10.51 13.78 -0.20
N THR A 96 9.26 13.43 0.04
CA THR A 96 8.90 12.22 0.78
C THR A 96 7.95 11.36 -0.04
N ALA A 97 8.26 10.09 -0.20
CA ALA A 97 7.38 9.11 -0.84
C ALA A 97 6.78 8.19 0.23
N TYR A 98 5.46 8.19 0.36
CA TYR A 98 4.70 7.30 1.25
C TYR A 98 4.11 6.15 0.44
N TYR A 99 4.17 4.93 1.00
CA TYR A 99 3.70 3.72 0.33
C TYR A 99 3.41 2.59 1.33
N VAL A 100 2.68 1.57 0.87
CA VAL A 100 2.47 0.32 1.62
C VAL A 100 3.48 -0.73 1.15
N ASP A 101 4.21 -1.32 2.09
CA ASP A 101 5.15 -2.43 1.88
C ASP A 101 4.67 -3.65 2.69
N GLY A 102 3.99 -4.57 2.01
CA GLY A 102 3.30 -5.69 2.64
C GLY A 102 2.17 -5.22 3.56
N ASP A 103 2.29 -5.50 4.85
CA ASP A 103 1.37 -5.08 5.91
C ASP A 103 1.83 -3.80 6.65
N ARG A 104 2.86 -3.12 6.14
CA ARG A 104 3.49 -1.96 6.76
C ARG A 104 3.25 -0.70 5.94
N LEU A 105 2.95 0.39 6.63
CA LEU A 105 2.95 1.73 6.03
C LEU A 105 4.36 2.30 6.22
N ALA A 106 4.98 2.72 5.13
CA ALA A 106 6.36 3.20 5.12
C ALA A 106 6.48 4.51 4.37
N LEU A 107 7.60 5.19 4.60
CA LEU A 107 8.02 6.33 3.81
C LEU A 107 9.52 6.28 3.55
N THR A 108 9.92 6.88 2.42
CA THR A 108 11.31 7.24 2.15
C THR A 108 11.37 8.75 2.00
N HIS A 109 12.23 9.38 2.80
CA HIS A 109 12.48 10.81 2.77
C HIS A 109 13.80 11.08 2.04
N TYR A 110 13.81 12.00 1.10
CA TYR A 110 14.98 12.46 0.38
C TYR A 110 15.34 13.85 0.91
N CYS A 111 16.40 13.90 1.72
CA CYS A 111 16.84 15.11 2.38
C CYS A 111 17.72 15.96 1.46
N GLU A 112 17.75 17.28 1.66
CA GLU A 112 18.71 18.18 1.00
C GLU A 112 20.18 17.82 1.28
N LEU A 113 20.44 17.08 2.37
CA LEU A 113 21.76 16.55 2.72
C LEU A 113 22.18 15.36 1.82
N GLY A 114 21.32 14.92 0.92
CA GLY A 114 21.54 13.80 0.00
C GLY A 114 21.37 12.41 0.61
N ASN A 115 21.00 12.31 1.90
CA ASN A 115 20.66 11.03 2.53
C ASN A 115 19.19 10.65 2.31
N GLU A 116 18.91 9.36 2.46
CA GLU A 116 17.61 8.76 2.14
C GLU A 116 17.04 7.98 3.33
N PRO A 117 16.57 8.63 4.42
CA PRO A 117 15.97 7.93 5.54
C PRO A 117 14.70 7.18 5.14
N HIS A 118 14.65 5.91 5.52
CA HIS A 118 13.48 5.06 5.44
C HIS A 118 12.85 4.96 6.83
N MET A 119 11.54 5.18 6.90
CA MET A 119 10.78 5.06 8.14
C MET A 119 9.57 4.15 7.95
N VAL A 120 9.19 3.47 9.02
CA VAL A 120 8.04 2.57 9.05
C VAL A 120 7.12 3.01 10.17
N ALA A 121 5.82 3.01 9.90
CA ALA A 121 4.80 3.30 10.89
C ALA A 121 4.82 2.21 11.97
N HIS A 122 5.15 2.57 13.21
CA HIS A 122 5.08 1.66 14.35
C HIS A 122 3.76 1.80 15.12
N LYS A 123 3.07 2.92 14.94
CA LYS A 123 1.77 3.20 15.55
C LYS A 123 0.84 3.84 14.52
N ILE A 124 -0.35 3.26 14.38
CA ILE A 124 -1.44 3.77 13.55
C ILE A 124 -2.69 3.81 14.42
N ASN A 125 -3.22 5.02 14.65
CA ASN A 125 -4.51 5.22 15.28
C ASN A 125 -5.48 5.83 14.26
N LEU A 126 -6.35 4.98 13.72
CA LEU A 126 -7.36 5.38 12.75
C LEU A 126 -8.45 6.27 13.38
N ASP A 127 -8.72 6.20 14.67
CA ASP A 127 -9.75 7.06 15.26
C ASP A 127 -9.27 8.49 15.43
N SER A 128 -8.01 8.68 15.84
CA SER A 128 -7.41 10.01 16.02
C SER A 128 -6.74 10.58 14.78
N GLY A 129 -6.60 9.77 13.72
CA GLY A 129 -5.86 10.11 12.49
C GLY A 129 -4.34 10.19 12.66
N GLU A 130 -3.79 9.66 13.76
CA GLU A 130 -2.36 9.74 14.11
C GLU A 130 -1.59 8.55 13.53
N ILE A 131 -0.49 8.84 12.85
CA ILE A 131 0.45 7.86 12.29
C ILE A 131 1.85 8.26 12.73
N VAL A 132 2.54 7.37 13.45
CA VAL A 132 3.90 7.61 13.97
C VAL A 132 4.88 6.70 13.25
N PHE A 133 5.85 7.31 12.58
CA PHE A 133 6.91 6.67 11.83
C PHE A 133 8.25 6.74 12.56
N ASP A 134 8.93 5.61 12.62
CA ASP A 134 10.27 5.49 13.18
C ASP A 134 11.29 5.07 12.12
N PHE A 135 12.52 5.56 12.29
CA PHE A 135 13.66 5.19 11.48
C PHE A 135 13.86 3.67 11.41
N ALA A 136 13.89 3.13 10.19
CA ALA A 136 14.16 1.72 9.92
C ALA A 136 15.51 1.51 9.21
N GLY A 137 16.05 2.56 8.60
CA GLY A 137 17.32 2.52 7.88
C GLY A 137 17.51 3.77 7.02
N ALA A 138 18.65 3.90 6.35
CA ALA A 138 18.86 4.98 5.39
C ALA A 138 19.77 4.55 4.25
N GLY A 139 19.44 5.00 3.04
CA GLY A 139 20.38 5.10 1.93
C GLY A 139 21.30 6.31 2.12
N ASN A 140 22.50 6.23 1.52
CA ASN A 140 23.49 7.32 1.44
C ASN A 140 23.79 8.05 2.77
N LEU A 141 23.83 7.32 3.88
CA LEU A 141 24.18 7.89 5.18
C LEU A 141 25.70 7.80 5.41
N ALA A 142 26.39 8.94 5.42
CA ALA A 142 27.86 9.01 5.51
C ALA A 142 28.44 8.33 6.77
N SER A 143 27.72 8.36 7.89
CA SER A 143 28.05 7.61 9.10
C SER A 143 26.85 7.54 10.05
N ARG A 144 26.91 6.69 11.08
CA ARG A 144 25.90 6.63 12.15
C ARG A 144 25.72 7.95 12.92
N ASN A 145 26.71 8.84 12.86
CA ASN A 145 26.67 10.12 13.56
C ASN A 145 26.22 11.28 12.66
N ALA A 146 26.03 11.02 11.36
CA ALA A 146 25.56 12.03 10.42
C ALA A 146 24.19 12.58 10.82
N LYS A 147 23.84 13.71 10.21
CA LYS A 147 22.56 14.38 10.42
C LYS A 147 21.52 13.79 9.46
N TYR A 148 20.38 13.34 9.97
CA TYR A 148 19.32 12.73 9.16
C TYR A 148 17.96 12.83 9.86
N MET A 149 16.89 12.77 9.08
CA MET A 149 15.53 12.73 9.62
C MET A 149 15.24 11.35 10.21
N HIS A 150 14.79 11.27 11.46
CA HIS A 150 14.67 10.02 12.20
C HIS A 150 13.22 9.64 12.52
N ASN A 151 12.36 10.61 12.86
CA ASN A 151 10.96 10.35 13.18
C ASN A 151 10.06 11.32 12.42
N ALA A 152 8.87 10.83 12.08
CA ALA A 152 7.79 11.64 11.55
C ALA A 152 6.48 11.25 12.24
N THR A 153 5.66 12.22 12.61
CA THR A 153 4.28 11.99 13.04
C THR A 153 3.36 12.81 12.15
N ILE A 154 2.40 12.14 11.52
CA ILE A 154 1.33 12.78 10.77
C ILE A 154 0.04 12.61 11.55
N ARG A 155 -0.71 13.70 11.73
CA ARG A 155 -2.05 13.65 12.29
C ARG A 155 -3.03 14.34 11.35
N LEU A 156 -3.92 13.56 10.76
CA LEU A 156 -5.04 14.05 9.97
C LEU A 156 -6.09 14.61 10.93
N VAL A 157 -6.37 15.91 10.84
CA VAL A 157 -7.33 16.58 11.75
C VAL A 157 -8.70 16.62 11.10
N ASP A 158 -8.78 17.18 9.89
CA ASP A 158 -10.00 17.22 9.07
C ASP A 158 -9.61 17.35 7.58
N ALA A 159 -10.58 17.68 6.72
CA ALA A 159 -10.36 17.78 5.27
C ALA A 159 -9.41 18.92 4.86
N ASP A 160 -9.31 19.97 5.68
CA ASP A 160 -8.58 21.20 5.40
C ASP A 160 -7.40 21.43 6.38
N HIS A 161 -7.19 20.53 7.35
CA HIS A 161 -6.11 20.63 8.33
C HIS A 161 -5.42 19.29 8.62
N PHE A 162 -4.09 19.31 8.73
CA PHE A 162 -3.31 18.22 9.31
C PHE A 162 -2.07 18.77 10.03
N THR A 163 -1.41 17.94 10.83
CA THR A 163 -0.16 18.30 11.51
C THR A 163 0.97 17.37 11.10
N GLY A 164 2.14 17.93 10.84
CA GLY A 164 3.39 17.19 10.66
C GLY A 164 4.37 17.51 11.79
N LEU A 165 4.92 16.50 12.44
CA LEU A 165 6.00 16.64 13.41
C LEU A 165 7.18 15.81 12.95
N TRP A 166 8.30 16.45 12.66
CA TRP A 166 9.50 15.82 12.12
C TRP A 166 10.68 16.05 13.04
N THR A 167 11.44 15.00 13.36
CA THR A 167 12.60 15.09 14.25
C THR A 167 13.89 14.69 13.55
N LEU A 168 14.80 15.65 13.49
CA LEU A 168 16.15 15.52 12.97
C LEU A 168 17.09 15.02 14.07
N PHE A 169 17.90 14.02 13.75
CA PHE A 169 18.92 13.48 14.63
C PHE A 169 20.31 13.81 14.09
N GLU A 170 21.27 13.93 15.00
CA GLU A 170 22.71 13.99 14.73
C GLU A 170 23.44 13.43 15.93
N ASN A 171 24.54 12.68 15.73
CA ASN A 171 25.24 11.98 16.80
C ASN A 171 24.30 11.07 17.63
N ASN A 172 23.32 10.45 16.96
CA ASN A 172 22.30 9.58 17.57
C ASN A 172 21.46 10.25 18.68
N LYS A 173 21.27 11.57 18.60
CA LYS A 173 20.44 12.34 19.53
C LYS A 173 19.51 13.28 18.77
N PRO A 174 18.29 13.53 19.28
CA PRO A 174 17.42 14.57 18.75
C PRO A 174 18.15 15.92 18.75
N LYS A 175 18.08 16.64 17.64
CA LYS A 175 18.65 18.00 17.50
C LYS A 175 17.62 19.05 17.25
N LEU A 176 16.64 18.73 16.42
CA LEU A 176 15.58 19.66 16.04
C LEU A 176 14.29 18.86 15.87
N THR A 177 13.20 19.40 16.42
CA THR A 177 11.85 18.96 16.11
C THR A 177 11.11 20.13 15.50
N VAL A 178 10.60 19.94 14.29
CA VAL A 178 9.74 20.92 13.61
C VAL A 178 8.32 20.41 13.68
N THR A 179 7.43 21.22 14.23
CA THR A 179 5.98 20.98 14.19
C THR A 179 5.36 21.99 13.25
N ALA A 180 4.62 21.49 12.27
CA ALA A 180 3.91 22.28 11.28
C ALA A 180 2.41 21.96 11.33
N GLN A 181 1.61 23.00 11.53
CA GLN A 181 0.16 22.93 11.43
C GLN A 181 -0.23 23.38 10.02
N TYR A 182 -0.59 22.43 9.17
CA TYR A 182 -0.87 22.67 7.78
C TYR A 182 -2.35 23.00 7.56
N THR A 183 -2.59 24.04 6.78
CA THR A 183 -3.92 24.39 6.24
C THR A 183 -3.91 24.21 4.73
N ARG A 184 -4.99 23.64 4.19
CA ARG A 184 -5.15 23.44 2.74
C ARG A 184 -5.24 24.80 2.04
N VAL A 185 -4.52 24.93 0.93
CA VAL A 185 -4.63 26.08 0.02
C VAL A 185 -5.85 25.83 -0.89
N LYS A 186 -6.76 26.82 -0.96
CA LYS A 186 -7.99 26.78 -1.75
C LYS A 186 -7.81 27.33 -3.16
#